data_AF-A0A820AAS8-F1
#
_entry.id   AF-A0A820AAS8-F1
#
_cell.length_a   1.000
_cell.length_b   1.000
_cell.length_c   1.000
_cell.angle_alpha   90.00
_cell.angle_beta   90.00
_cell.angle_gamma   90.00
#
_symmetry.space_group_name_H-M   'P 1'
#
loop_
_entity.id
_entity.type
_entity.pdbx_description
1 polymer ?
#
loop_
_entity_poly.entity_id
_entity_poly.type
_entity_poly.pdbx_seq_one_letter_code
_entity_poly.pdbx_strand_id
1 'polypeptide(L)'
;MHSIFRIGDIRKLDNNSPLYQVDLILTSDDDQQLRQLTESIQEDDADKIDWLRLGKLLLSINKFDKAEELYLLQLKQSPDDNTRAAIYHNLGVVKDLQGRYKEAAAFYEETLEIKRKTLPEDHSSLAPTFSNIGLLYKKMSDYLKAVEYYEKAHQIYEKALTSNHPDLAISYNNIGLVYDDMNNFSKALEHYEKSHTILLITLPPNHPKLATSYNNIVYMSMDNYSKALEYQEKALRIREIALPPNHPNLATSYNNIGDIYANMGDYSKALKSHGEALKIREIALPSNHLDMACSYNNIGLVYKNMGDYPKALTYYEKAHKILENTVPPNHPDLATSYNNIGTLYSSMGEHSKALLSQSEALKIREIAFPPNHSILAYSYNGIGGVFMNMGEYSKALCFAEKALAVLQKSLPPEHPLIKKTMDNINAVKKKL
;
A
#
# COMPACT_ATOMS: atom_id res chain seq x y z
N MET A 1 -38.86 -6.64 -22.25
CA MET A 1 -38.25 -5.66 -21.31
C MET A 1 -38.64 -6.09 -19.92
N HIS A 2 -37.73 -6.73 -19.20
CA HIS A 2 -37.92 -6.96 -17.76
C HIS A 2 -37.37 -5.73 -17.06
N SER A 3 -38.21 -4.98 -16.36
CA SER A 3 -37.76 -3.84 -15.56
C SER A 3 -36.99 -4.37 -14.35
N ILE A 4 -35.72 -3.99 -14.22
CA ILE A 4 -34.86 -4.36 -13.10
C ILE A 4 -34.94 -3.26 -12.05
N PHE A 5 -35.15 -3.66 -10.79
CA PHE A 5 -35.22 -2.74 -9.65
C PHE A 5 -34.13 -3.08 -8.64
N ARG A 6 -33.46 -2.05 -8.10
CA ARG A 6 -32.67 -2.16 -6.88
C ARG A 6 -33.58 -2.05 -5.66
N ILE A 7 -33.37 -2.95 -4.70
CA ILE A 7 -33.97 -2.82 -3.37
C ILE A 7 -33.25 -1.68 -2.63
N GLY A 8 -33.98 -0.59 -2.41
CA GLY A 8 -33.59 0.57 -1.62
C GLY A 8 -33.83 0.34 -0.12
N ASP A 9 -34.37 1.36 0.54
CA ASP A 9 -34.67 1.29 1.98
C ASP A 9 -35.74 0.23 2.27
N ILE A 10 -35.52 -0.52 3.36
CA ILE A 10 -36.49 -1.48 3.89
C ILE A 10 -36.90 -0.98 5.27
N ARG A 11 -38.20 -0.74 5.47
CA ARG A 11 -38.74 -0.25 6.75
C ARG A 11 -39.89 -1.12 7.19
N LYS A 12 -39.93 -1.43 8.48
CA LYS A 12 -41.05 -2.17 9.06
C LYS A 12 -42.27 -1.25 9.16
N LEU A 13 -43.42 -1.66 8.63
CA LEU A 13 -44.60 -0.80 8.55
C LEU A 13 -45.22 -0.53 9.93
N ASP A 14 -45.19 -1.53 10.82
CA ASP A 14 -45.49 -1.38 12.24
C ASP A 14 -44.73 -2.43 13.08
N ASN A 15 -44.66 -2.25 14.40
CA ASN A 15 -43.87 -3.13 15.27
C ASN A 15 -44.46 -4.54 15.49
N ASN A 16 -45.76 -4.73 15.28
CA ASN A 16 -46.51 -5.97 15.54
C ASN A 16 -46.89 -6.75 14.26
N SER A 17 -46.65 -6.18 13.07
CA SER A 17 -46.92 -6.79 11.78
C SER A 17 -45.65 -7.40 11.18
N PRO A 18 -45.74 -8.54 10.48
CA PRO A 18 -44.63 -9.11 9.73
C PRO A 18 -44.37 -8.38 8.40
N LEU A 19 -45.12 -7.32 8.08
CA LEU A 19 -45.04 -6.64 6.80
C LEU A 19 -43.98 -5.53 6.78
N TYR A 20 -43.18 -5.53 5.72
CA TYR A 20 -42.14 -4.53 5.46
C TYR A 20 -42.47 -3.75 4.19
N GLN A 21 -42.28 -2.44 4.25
CA GLN A 21 -42.23 -1.59 3.06
C GLN A 21 -40.81 -1.64 2.50
N VAL A 22 -40.72 -1.88 1.19
CA VAL A 22 -39.46 -1.95 0.46
C VAL A 22 -39.53 -0.96 -0.68
N ASP A 23 -38.62 0.01 -0.67
CA ASP A 23 -38.51 0.96 -1.78
C ASP A 23 -37.77 0.30 -2.95
N LEU A 24 -38.37 0.35 -4.14
CA LEU A 24 -37.79 -0.21 -5.37
C LEU A 24 -37.35 0.93 -6.29
N ILE A 25 -36.05 0.97 -6.60
CA ILE A 25 -35.46 1.98 -7.47
C ILE A 25 -35.25 1.36 -8.85
N LEU A 26 -35.90 1.91 -9.87
CA LEU A 26 -35.74 1.45 -11.25
C LEU A 26 -34.29 1.70 -11.72
N THR A 27 -33.61 0.67 -12.22
CA THR A 27 -32.25 0.77 -12.77
C THR A 27 -32.26 0.64 -14.29
N SER A 28 -31.33 1.33 -14.98
CA SER A 28 -31.13 1.17 -16.43
C SER A 28 -30.48 -0.16 -16.76
N ASP A 29 -30.72 -0.67 -17.97
CA ASP A 29 -30.24 -1.97 -18.47
C ASP A 29 -28.69 -2.12 -18.50
N ASP A 30 -27.94 -1.02 -18.37
CA ASP A 30 -26.46 -0.99 -18.33
C ASP A 30 -25.85 -0.91 -16.92
N ASP A 31 -26.59 -1.30 -15.87
CA ASP A 31 -26.01 -1.39 -14.52
C ASP A 31 -24.95 -2.50 -14.46
N GLN A 32 -23.68 -2.12 -14.50
CA GLN A 32 -22.54 -3.03 -14.59
C GLN A 32 -22.49 -4.05 -13.44
N GLN A 33 -22.92 -3.66 -12.23
CA GLN A 33 -22.94 -4.55 -11.07
C GLN A 33 -24.07 -5.58 -11.18
N LEU A 34 -25.22 -5.14 -11.69
CA LEU A 34 -26.39 -5.99 -11.88
C LEU A 34 -26.22 -6.93 -13.08
N ARG A 35 -25.50 -6.49 -14.12
CA ARG A 35 -25.07 -7.32 -15.24
C ARG A 35 -24.09 -8.41 -14.79
N GLN A 36 -23.05 -8.06 -14.04
CA GLN A 36 -22.11 -9.05 -13.47
C GLN A 36 -22.83 -10.08 -12.58
N LEU A 37 -23.78 -9.62 -11.77
CA LEU A 37 -24.60 -10.47 -10.92
C LEU A 37 -25.50 -11.40 -11.76
N THR A 38 -26.14 -10.87 -12.81
CA THR A 38 -27.07 -11.62 -13.68
C THR A 38 -26.34 -12.63 -14.56
N GLU A 39 -25.24 -12.25 -15.20
CA GLU A 39 -24.38 -13.15 -15.99
C GLU A 39 -23.84 -14.30 -15.12
N SER A 40 -23.47 -14.01 -13.86
CA SER A 40 -22.99 -15.03 -12.93
C SER A 40 -24.10 -15.95 -12.36
N ILE A 41 -25.36 -15.50 -12.35
CA ILE A 41 -26.53 -16.27 -11.89
C ILE A 41 -27.11 -17.11 -13.04
N GLN A 42 -27.06 -16.61 -14.29
CA GLN A 42 -27.58 -17.30 -15.48
C GLN A 42 -26.77 -18.54 -15.88
N GLU A 43 -25.53 -18.68 -15.39
CA GLU A 43 -24.69 -19.86 -15.64
C GLU A 43 -25.03 -21.08 -14.77
N ASP A 44 -25.93 -20.96 -13.78
CA ASP A 44 -26.29 -22.06 -12.87
C ASP A 44 -27.81 -22.26 -12.71
N ASP A 45 -28.22 -23.53 -12.55
CA ASP A 45 -29.60 -23.93 -12.24
C ASP A 45 -30.12 -23.20 -10.98
N ALA A 46 -31.25 -22.52 -11.12
CA ALA A 46 -31.87 -21.63 -10.13
C ALA A 46 -32.24 -22.29 -8.78
N ASP A 47 -32.15 -23.61 -8.66
CA ASP A 47 -32.53 -24.37 -7.46
C ASP A 47 -31.37 -24.59 -6.45
N LYS A 48 -30.16 -24.06 -6.70
CA LYS A 48 -29.00 -24.19 -5.79
C LYS A 48 -28.28 -22.86 -5.56
N ILE A 49 -28.94 -21.87 -4.97
CA ILE A 49 -28.25 -20.67 -4.48
C ILE A 49 -27.40 -21.06 -3.27
N ASP A 50 -26.10 -21.25 -3.49
CA ASP A 50 -25.10 -21.36 -2.42
C ASP A 50 -24.98 -19.99 -1.73
N TRP A 51 -25.54 -19.87 -0.53
CA TRP A 51 -25.55 -18.63 0.23
C TRP A 51 -24.13 -18.14 0.59
N LEU A 52 -23.11 -19.00 0.57
CA LEU A 52 -21.72 -18.57 0.71
C LEU A 52 -21.27 -17.74 -0.51
N ARG A 53 -21.71 -18.13 -1.71
CA ARG A 53 -21.46 -17.40 -2.96
C ARG A 53 -22.20 -16.06 -2.98
N LEU A 54 -23.44 -16.01 -2.49
CA LEU A 54 -24.16 -14.73 -2.35
C LEU A 54 -23.41 -13.76 -1.42
N GLY A 55 -22.89 -14.24 -0.30
CA GLY A 55 -22.05 -13.41 0.58
C GLY A 55 -20.79 -12.88 -0.12
N LYS A 56 -20.11 -13.70 -0.94
CA LYS A 56 -18.94 -13.27 -1.72
C LYS A 56 -19.30 -12.23 -2.78
N LEU A 57 -20.48 -12.35 -3.39
CA LEU A 57 -20.99 -11.34 -4.32
C LEU A 57 -21.31 -10.03 -3.59
N LEU A 58 -21.91 -10.09 -2.40
CA LEU A 58 -22.14 -8.89 -1.59
C LEU A 58 -20.82 -8.20 -1.23
N LEU A 59 -19.76 -8.96 -0.96
CA LEU A 59 -18.42 -8.42 -0.75
C LEU A 59 -17.87 -7.71 -2.00
N SER A 60 -18.04 -8.28 -3.20
CA SER A 60 -17.53 -7.68 -4.44
C SER A 60 -18.22 -6.36 -4.81
N ILE A 61 -19.47 -6.17 -4.40
CA ILE A 61 -20.21 -4.90 -4.55
C ILE A 61 -20.13 -3.99 -3.31
N ASN A 62 -19.17 -4.22 -2.41
CA ASN A 62 -18.91 -3.45 -1.19
C ASN A 62 -20.10 -3.35 -0.22
N LYS A 63 -20.97 -4.36 -0.17
CA LYS A 63 -22.08 -4.46 0.79
C LYS A 63 -21.69 -5.31 2.00
N PHE A 64 -20.68 -4.84 2.73
CA PHE A 64 -20.06 -5.58 3.85
C PHE A 64 -21.04 -5.93 4.97
N ASP A 65 -21.90 -4.99 5.39
CA ASP A 65 -22.84 -5.23 6.50
C ASP A 65 -23.89 -6.29 6.14
N LYS A 66 -24.35 -6.29 4.87
CA LYS A 66 -25.29 -7.31 4.38
C LYS A 66 -24.62 -8.68 4.25
N ALA A 67 -23.36 -8.71 3.81
CA ALA A 67 -22.59 -9.95 3.77
C ALA A 67 -22.41 -10.52 5.19
N GLU A 68 -22.09 -9.66 6.16
CA GLU A 68 -21.96 -10.04 7.56
C GLU A 68 -23.27 -10.62 8.12
N GLU A 69 -24.39 -9.92 7.96
CA GLU A 69 -25.71 -10.37 8.42
C GLU A 69 -26.04 -11.75 7.85
N LEU A 70 -25.81 -11.93 6.54
CA LEU A 70 -26.05 -13.18 5.84
C LEU A 70 -25.18 -14.33 6.41
N TYR A 71 -23.89 -14.09 6.61
CA TYR A 71 -22.97 -15.09 7.16
C TYR A 71 -23.31 -15.44 8.62
N LEU A 72 -23.68 -14.46 9.45
CA LEU A 72 -24.11 -14.70 10.83
C LEU A 72 -25.42 -15.50 10.90
N LEU A 73 -26.36 -15.25 9.97
CA LEU A 73 -27.59 -16.03 9.88
C LEU A 73 -27.29 -17.49 9.50
N GLN A 74 -26.45 -17.71 8.49
CA GLN A 74 -26.01 -19.05 8.10
C GLN A 74 -25.30 -19.77 9.25
N LEU A 75 -24.44 -19.07 10.00
CA LEU A 75 -23.69 -19.66 11.10
C LEU A 75 -24.61 -20.28 12.16
N LYS A 76 -25.77 -19.67 12.43
CA LYS A 76 -26.78 -20.19 13.36
C LYS A 76 -27.49 -21.44 12.84
N GLN A 77 -27.58 -21.58 11.53
CA GLN A 77 -28.31 -22.67 10.86
C GLN A 77 -27.41 -23.82 10.42
N SER A 78 -26.09 -23.66 10.50
CA SER A 78 -25.12 -24.62 9.96
C SER A 78 -24.79 -25.73 10.97
N PRO A 79 -25.09 -27.01 10.66
CA PRO A 79 -24.84 -28.09 11.59
C PRO A 79 -23.42 -28.68 11.49
N ASP A 80 -22.70 -28.48 10.38
CA ASP A 80 -21.41 -29.11 10.13
C ASP A 80 -20.21 -28.16 10.28
N ASP A 81 -19.10 -28.72 10.74
CA ASP A 81 -17.87 -28.00 11.03
C ASP A 81 -17.20 -27.40 9.77
N ASN A 82 -17.29 -28.06 8.62
CA ASN A 82 -16.66 -27.56 7.38
C ASN A 82 -17.35 -26.29 6.88
N THR A 83 -18.67 -26.28 6.82
CA THR A 83 -19.46 -25.10 6.47
C THR A 83 -19.24 -23.97 7.48
N ARG A 84 -19.20 -24.29 8.78
CA ARG A 84 -18.88 -23.29 9.82
C ARG A 84 -17.49 -22.68 9.64
N ALA A 85 -16.47 -23.49 9.35
CA ALA A 85 -15.12 -23.00 9.09
C ALA A 85 -15.08 -22.04 7.88
N ALA A 86 -15.81 -22.36 6.81
CA ALA A 86 -15.93 -21.49 5.63
C ALA A 86 -16.66 -20.18 5.95
N ILE A 87 -17.72 -20.22 6.76
CA ILE A 87 -18.46 -19.03 7.21
C ILE A 87 -17.56 -18.13 8.06
N TYR A 88 -16.87 -18.69 9.06
CA TYR A 88 -15.92 -17.92 9.87
C TYR A 88 -14.81 -17.30 9.02
N HIS A 89 -14.30 -18.02 8.04
CA HIS A 89 -13.30 -17.47 7.12
C HIS A 89 -13.85 -16.24 6.38
N ASN A 90 -15.07 -16.32 5.84
CA ASN A 90 -15.67 -15.18 5.14
C ASN A 90 -16.02 -14.02 6.08
N LEU A 91 -16.45 -14.30 7.32
CA LEU A 91 -16.60 -13.25 8.35
C LEU A 91 -15.28 -12.55 8.63
N GLY A 92 -14.17 -13.30 8.68
CA GLY A 92 -12.81 -12.75 8.76
C GLY A 92 -12.50 -11.81 7.60
N VAL A 93 -12.83 -12.21 6.37
CA VAL A 93 -12.68 -11.36 5.17
C VAL A 93 -13.51 -10.07 5.29
N VAL A 94 -14.77 -10.17 5.73
CA VAL A 94 -15.65 -9.00 5.91
C VAL A 94 -15.04 -8.01 6.90
N LYS A 95 -14.57 -8.50 8.05
CA LYS A 95 -13.92 -7.65 9.07
C LYS A 95 -12.62 -7.03 8.59
N ASP A 96 -11.83 -7.75 7.80
CA ASP A 96 -10.62 -7.20 7.19
C ASP A 96 -10.95 -6.04 6.23
N LEU A 97 -11.94 -6.22 5.37
CA LEU A 97 -12.41 -5.17 4.44
C LEU A 97 -13.00 -3.95 5.17
N GLN A 98 -13.62 -4.15 6.34
CA GLN A 98 -14.08 -3.07 7.22
C GLN A 98 -12.95 -2.39 8.02
N GLY A 99 -11.70 -2.86 7.92
CA GLY A 99 -10.57 -2.35 8.72
C GLY A 99 -10.56 -2.82 10.18
N ARG A 100 -11.43 -3.77 10.55
CA ARG A 100 -11.58 -4.31 11.91
C ARG A 100 -10.63 -5.51 12.11
N TYR A 101 -9.33 -5.26 12.02
CA TYR A 101 -8.31 -6.31 11.92
C TYR A 101 -8.25 -7.28 13.10
N LYS A 102 -8.48 -6.81 14.34
CA LYS A 102 -8.50 -7.68 15.52
C LYS A 102 -9.65 -8.70 15.48
N GLU A 103 -10.81 -8.27 15.02
CA GLU A 103 -11.98 -9.16 14.89
C GLU A 103 -11.83 -10.11 13.70
N ALA A 104 -11.22 -9.63 12.61
CA ALA A 104 -10.85 -10.50 11.49
C ALA A 104 -9.92 -11.62 11.93
N ALA A 105 -8.93 -11.31 12.78
CA ALA A 105 -7.99 -12.31 13.31
C ALA A 105 -8.71 -13.34 14.18
N ALA A 106 -9.62 -12.91 15.06
CA ALA A 106 -10.43 -13.82 15.87
C ALA A 106 -11.25 -14.79 15.01
N PHE A 107 -11.89 -14.30 13.93
CA PHE A 107 -12.63 -15.19 13.03
C PHE A 107 -11.73 -16.19 12.28
N TYR A 108 -10.52 -15.79 11.88
CA TYR A 108 -9.57 -16.73 11.28
C TYR A 108 -9.01 -17.74 12.29
N GLU A 109 -8.87 -17.37 13.56
CA GLU A 109 -8.50 -18.29 14.65
C GLU A 109 -9.60 -19.34 14.87
N GLU A 110 -10.87 -18.96 14.86
CA GLU A 110 -12.01 -19.90 14.89
C GLU A 110 -11.99 -20.85 13.68
N THR A 111 -11.70 -20.33 12.47
CA THR A 111 -11.51 -21.17 11.28
C THR A 111 -10.39 -22.20 11.49
N LEU A 112 -9.25 -21.80 12.07
CA LEU A 112 -8.14 -22.70 12.36
C LEU A 112 -8.52 -23.75 13.40
N GLU A 113 -9.21 -23.37 14.47
CA GLU A 113 -9.63 -24.30 15.52
C GLU A 113 -10.49 -25.42 14.94
N ILE A 114 -11.47 -25.07 14.10
CA ILE A 114 -12.35 -26.05 13.48
C ILE A 114 -11.58 -26.96 12.51
N LYS A 115 -10.75 -26.39 11.62
CA LYS A 115 -9.96 -27.18 10.67
C LYS A 115 -9.00 -28.14 11.37
N ARG A 116 -8.40 -27.74 12.50
CA ARG A 116 -7.48 -28.59 13.27
C ARG A 116 -8.16 -29.77 13.98
N LYS A 117 -9.49 -29.77 14.12
CA LYS A 117 -10.23 -30.92 14.68
C LYS A 117 -10.25 -32.11 13.71
N THR A 118 -10.19 -31.84 12.40
CA THR A 118 -10.38 -32.84 11.35
C THR A 118 -9.14 -33.04 10.47
N LEU A 119 -8.21 -32.10 10.47
CA LEU A 119 -7.02 -32.12 9.63
C LEU A 119 -5.72 -32.30 10.45
N PRO A 120 -4.71 -33.01 9.92
CA PRO A 120 -3.36 -33.03 10.48
C PRO A 120 -2.76 -31.63 10.62
N GLU A 121 -1.82 -31.45 11.56
CA GLU A 121 -1.20 -30.14 11.84
C GLU A 121 -0.40 -29.55 10.66
N ASP A 122 0.09 -30.39 9.76
CA ASP A 122 0.84 -30.03 8.55
C ASP A 122 -0.02 -30.06 7.28
N HIS A 123 -1.35 -30.14 7.41
CA HIS A 123 -2.23 -30.13 6.25
C HIS A 123 -2.18 -28.77 5.53
N SER A 124 -1.87 -28.78 4.23
CA SER A 124 -1.61 -27.57 3.42
C SER A 124 -2.75 -26.53 3.45
N SER A 125 -4.00 -26.95 3.62
CA SER A 125 -5.17 -26.05 3.71
C SER A 125 -5.24 -25.16 4.97
N LEU A 126 -4.36 -25.40 5.95
CA LEU A 126 -4.18 -24.54 7.14
C LEU A 126 -3.33 -23.30 6.83
N ALA A 127 -2.34 -23.43 5.94
CA ALA A 127 -1.37 -22.38 5.63
C ALA A 127 -1.98 -21.07 5.09
N PRO A 128 -3.03 -21.08 4.24
CA PRO A 128 -3.72 -19.84 3.85
C PRO A 128 -4.32 -19.10 5.04
N THR A 129 -4.85 -19.81 6.04
CA THR A 129 -5.47 -19.17 7.21
C THR A 129 -4.40 -18.56 8.13
N PHE A 130 -3.27 -19.24 8.34
CA PHE A 130 -2.10 -18.63 8.99
C PHE A 130 -1.59 -17.39 8.24
N SER A 131 -1.49 -17.46 6.91
CA SER A 131 -1.07 -16.32 6.08
C SER A 131 -2.00 -15.12 6.20
N ASN A 132 -3.32 -15.36 6.27
CA ASN A 132 -4.29 -14.27 6.46
C ASN A 132 -4.13 -13.61 7.83
N ILE A 133 -3.90 -14.37 8.90
CA ILE A 133 -3.65 -13.79 10.22
C ILE A 133 -2.33 -12.99 10.23
N GLY A 134 -1.28 -13.52 9.59
CA GLY A 134 -0.01 -12.79 9.40
C GLY A 134 -0.21 -11.45 8.68
N LEU A 135 -1.05 -11.42 7.64
CA LEU A 135 -1.40 -10.19 6.92
C LEU A 135 -2.10 -9.17 7.82
N LEU A 136 -3.01 -9.60 8.68
CA LEU A 136 -3.71 -8.72 9.63
C LEU A 136 -2.74 -8.11 10.64
N TYR A 137 -1.82 -8.91 11.19
CA TYR A 137 -0.79 -8.39 12.11
C TYR A 137 0.16 -7.41 11.41
N LYS A 138 0.52 -7.65 10.14
CA LYS A 138 1.28 -6.69 9.33
C LYS A 138 0.51 -5.36 9.17
N LYS A 139 -0.80 -5.41 8.84
CA LYS A 139 -1.66 -4.22 8.74
C LYS A 139 -1.79 -3.46 10.07
N MET A 140 -1.68 -4.16 11.20
CA MET A 140 -1.65 -3.56 12.55
C MET A 140 -0.25 -3.11 12.99
N SER A 141 0.77 -3.24 12.13
CA SER A 141 2.18 -2.97 12.44
C SER A 141 2.78 -3.82 13.57
N ASP A 142 2.15 -4.94 13.92
CA ASP A 142 2.72 -5.96 14.82
C ASP A 142 3.54 -6.95 13.98
N TYR A 143 4.70 -6.46 13.52
CA TYR A 143 5.53 -7.21 12.57
C TYR A 143 6.09 -8.51 13.14
N LEU A 144 6.34 -8.58 14.45
CA LEU A 144 6.84 -9.80 15.09
C LEU A 144 5.82 -10.93 15.02
N LYS A 145 4.54 -10.65 15.35
CA LYS A 145 3.47 -11.64 15.16
C LYS A 145 3.24 -11.95 13.68
N ALA A 146 3.32 -10.94 12.80
CA ALA A 146 3.18 -11.19 11.37
C ALA A 146 4.21 -12.22 10.86
N VAL A 147 5.49 -12.07 11.25
CA VAL A 147 6.54 -13.05 10.93
C VAL A 147 6.20 -14.42 11.50
N GLU A 148 5.79 -14.52 12.77
CA GLU A 148 5.45 -15.80 13.40
C GLU A 148 4.38 -16.57 12.61
N TYR A 149 3.28 -15.91 12.24
CA TYR A 149 2.19 -16.54 11.48
C TYR A 149 2.59 -16.87 10.04
N TYR A 150 3.38 -16.02 9.37
CA TYR A 150 3.87 -16.33 8.03
C TYR A 150 4.89 -17.47 8.03
N GLU A 151 5.77 -17.57 9.03
CA GLU A 151 6.69 -18.69 9.18
C GLU A 151 5.95 -20.00 9.45
N LYS A 152 4.89 -19.98 10.28
CA LYS A 152 4.00 -21.15 10.46
C LYS A 152 3.38 -21.61 9.14
N ALA A 153 2.85 -20.67 8.35
CA ALA A 153 2.31 -20.99 7.02
C ALA A 153 3.39 -21.57 6.09
N HIS A 154 4.59 -20.98 6.11
CA HIS A 154 5.72 -21.43 5.29
C HIS A 154 6.16 -22.85 5.64
N GLN A 155 6.29 -23.18 6.93
CA GLN A 155 6.66 -24.52 7.40
C GLN A 155 5.65 -25.58 6.97
N ILE A 156 4.36 -25.26 6.97
CA ILE A 156 3.32 -26.17 6.46
C ILE A 156 3.51 -26.40 4.97
N TYR A 157 3.69 -25.33 4.18
CA TYR A 157 3.93 -25.45 2.75
C TYR A 157 5.21 -26.21 2.42
N GLU A 158 6.30 -26.00 3.17
CA GLU A 158 7.58 -26.69 2.97
C GLU A 158 7.47 -28.21 3.19
N LYS A 159 6.66 -28.63 4.16
CA LYS A 159 6.41 -30.06 4.42
C LYS A 159 5.44 -30.69 3.42
N ALA A 160 4.39 -29.96 3.06
CA ALA A 160 3.28 -30.52 2.29
C ALA A 160 3.46 -30.45 0.76
N LEU A 161 4.37 -29.61 0.27
CA LEU A 161 4.50 -29.29 -1.16
C LEU A 161 5.89 -29.60 -1.70
N THR A 162 6.01 -29.72 -3.02
CA THR A 162 7.32 -29.82 -3.67
C THR A 162 8.09 -28.50 -3.55
N SER A 163 9.42 -28.55 -3.58
CA SER A 163 10.30 -27.39 -3.37
C SER A 163 10.06 -26.21 -4.33
N ASN A 164 9.44 -26.47 -5.48
CA ASN A 164 9.13 -25.48 -6.50
C ASN A 164 7.64 -25.16 -6.55
N HIS A 165 6.83 -25.45 -5.53
CA HIS A 165 5.40 -25.16 -5.59
C HIS A 165 5.14 -23.64 -5.53
N PRO A 166 4.23 -23.07 -6.35
CA PRO A 166 3.94 -21.63 -6.36
C PRO A 166 3.56 -21.04 -4.98
N ASP A 167 2.91 -21.82 -4.12
CA ASP A 167 2.55 -21.38 -2.77
C ASP A 167 3.77 -21.15 -1.86
N LEU A 168 4.88 -21.88 -2.09
CA LEU A 168 6.15 -21.57 -1.42
C LEU A 168 6.67 -20.20 -1.85
N ALA A 169 6.57 -19.86 -3.13
CA ALA A 169 6.94 -18.52 -3.60
C ALA A 169 6.10 -17.42 -2.94
N ILE A 170 4.79 -17.63 -2.78
CA ILE A 170 3.90 -16.69 -2.09
C ILE A 170 4.31 -16.54 -0.63
N SER A 171 4.57 -17.64 0.07
CA SER A 171 4.98 -17.60 1.47
C SER A 171 6.32 -16.86 1.68
N TYR A 172 7.32 -17.12 0.83
CA TYR A 172 8.57 -16.37 0.84
C TYR A 172 8.35 -14.88 0.59
N ASN A 173 7.53 -14.52 -0.40
CA ASN A 173 7.22 -13.13 -0.69
C ASN A 173 6.54 -12.43 0.51
N ASN A 174 5.62 -13.11 1.20
CA ASN A 174 4.94 -12.56 2.37
C ASN A 174 5.91 -12.30 3.54
N ILE A 175 6.82 -13.22 3.81
CA ILE A 175 7.86 -13.03 4.83
C ILE A 175 8.80 -11.89 4.43
N GLY A 176 9.20 -11.82 3.15
CA GLY A 176 10.00 -10.73 2.61
C GLY A 176 9.37 -9.35 2.82
N LEU A 177 8.06 -9.23 2.56
CA LEU A 177 7.30 -7.99 2.78
C LEU A 177 7.28 -7.52 4.23
N VAL A 178 7.26 -8.44 5.20
CA VAL A 178 7.29 -8.06 6.62
C VAL A 178 8.68 -7.60 7.03
N TYR A 179 9.74 -8.28 6.57
CA TYR A 179 11.10 -7.83 6.85
C TYR A 179 11.42 -6.48 6.19
N ASP A 180 10.83 -6.20 5.02
CA ASP A 180 10.92 -4.91 4.34
C ASP A 180 10.25 -3.80 5.16
N ASP A 181 9.02 -4.02 5.65
CA ASP A 181 8.34 -3.09 6.58
C ASP A 181 9.16 -2.84 7.87
N MET A 182 9.92 -3.84 8.34
CA MET A 182 10.83 -3.73 9.48
C MET A 182 12.16 -3.03 9.15
N ASN A 183 12.37 -2.59 7.89
CA ASN A 183 13.62 -2.07 7.36
C ASN A 183 14.80 -3.06 7.46
N ASN A 184 14.53 -4.37 7.56
CA ASN A 184 15.54 -5.41 7.52
C ASN A 184 15.76 -5.86 6.08
N PHE A 185 16.42 -4.98 5.31
CA PHE A 185 16.54 -5.13 3.87
C PHE A 185 17.30 -6.40 3.45
N SER A 186 18.29 -6.83 4.23
CA SER A 186 19.06 -8.05 3.94
C SER A 186 18.20 -9.31 3.99
N LYS A 187 17.37 -9.47 5.04
CA LYS A 187 16.47 -10.63 5.14
C LYS A 187 15.35 -10.60 4.11
N ALA A 188 14.79 -9.42 3.87
CA ALA A 188 13.76 -9.25 2.85
C ALA A 188 14.27 -9.64 1.44
N LEU A 189 15.50 -9.23 1.09
CA LEU A 189 16.13 -9.61 -0.17
C LEU A 189 16.28 -11.13 -0.30
N GLU A 190 16.77 -11.81 0.75
CA GLU A 190 16.92 -13.28 0.75
C GLU A 190 15.60 -13.99 0.42
N HIS A 191 14.51 -13.56 1.06
CA HIS A 191 13.19 -14.14 0.83
C HIS A 191 12.62 -13.79 -0.54
N TYR A 192 12.80 -12.57 -1.04
CA TYR A 192 12.38 -12.20 -2.39
C TYR A 192 13.16 -12.97 -3.47
N GLU A 193 14.46 -13.19 -3.30
CA GLU A 193 15.25 -13.99 -4.23
C GLU A 193 14.77 -15.45 -4.26
N LYS A 194 14.50 -16.07 -3.09
CA LYS A 194 13.92 -17.42 -3.01
C LYS A 194 12.55 -17.51 -3.70
N SER A 195 11.67 -16.54 -3.44
CA SER A 195 10.37 -16.44 -4.11
C SER A 195 10.54 -16.35 -5.63
N HIS A 196 11.42 -15.45 -6.08
CA HIS A 196 11.66 -15.21 -7.49
C HIS A 196 12.23 -16.44 -8.22
N THR A 197 13.16 -17.17 -7.60
CA THR A 197 13.70 -18.42 -8.17
C THR A 197 12.60 -19.45 -8.42
N ILE A 198 11.68 -19.64 -7.47
CA ILE A 198 10.55 -20.57 -7.66
C ILE A 198 9.64 -20.08 -8.79
N LEU A 199 9.34 -18.77 -8.87
CA LEU A 199 8.51 -18.21 -9.93
C LEU A 199 9.15 -18.37 -11.32
N LEU A 200 10.47 -18.23 -11.45
CA LEU A 200 11.17 -18.44 -12.72
C LEU A 200 11.07 -19.89 -13.23
N ILE A 201 11.01 -20.85 -12.32
CA ILE A 201 10.88 -22.27 -12.66
C ILE A 201 9.43 -22.63 -13.00
N THR A 202 8.47 -22.05 -12.28
CA THR A 202 7.06 -22.46 -12.34
C THR A 202 6.22 -21.72 -13.37
N LEU A 203 6.60 -20.49 -13.72
CA LEU A 203 5.79 -19.63 -14.56
C LEU A 203 6.41 -19.47 -15.96
N PRO A 204 5.58 -19.27 -16.99
CA PRO A 204 6.06 -18.85 -18.30
C PRO A 204 6.89 -17.55 -18.21
N PRO A 205 7.91 -17.35 -19.07
CA PRO A 205 8.85 -16.22 -18.97
C PRO A 205 8.23 -14.82 -18.91
N ASN A 206 7.04 -14.63 -19.47
CA ASN A 206 6.32 -13.35 -19.51
C ASN A 206 5.11 -13.30 -18.57
N HIS A 207 5.05 -14.16 -17.56
CA HIS A 207 3.94 -14.16 -16.61
C HIS A 207 3.98 -12.88 -15.74
N PRO A 208 2.86 -12.13 -15.56
CA PRO A 208 2.85 -10.86 -14.82
C PRO A 208 3.42 -10.92 -13.40
N LYS A 209 3.24 -12.03 -12.69
CA LYS A 209 3.85 -12.27 -11.35
C LYS A 209 5.39 -12.17 -11.36
N LEU A 210 6.06 -12.51 -12.46
CA LEU A 210 7.51 -12.35 -12.58
C LEU A 210 7.88 -10.86 -12.56
N ALA A 211 7.12 -9.98 -13.21
CA ALA A 211 7.35 -8.54 -13.16
C ALA A 211 7.24 -7.98 -11.73
N THR A 212 6.25 -8.45 -10.95
CA THR A 212 6.14 -8.09 -9.52
C THR A 212 7.34 -8.57 -8.71
N SER A 213 7.78 -9.82 -8.91
CA SER A 213 8.94 -10.35 -8.19
C SER A 213 10.25 -9.63 -8.51
N TYR A 214 10.47 -9.26 -9.78
CA TYR A 214 11.60 -8.43 -10.18
C TYR A 214 11.56 -7.07 -9.48
N ASN A 215 10.40 -6.41 -9.50
CA ASN A 215 10.23 -5.11 -8.86
C ASN A 215 10.53 -5.15 -7.34
N ASN A 216 10.13 -6.21 -6.64
CA ASN A 216 10.45 -6.36 -5.22
C ASN A 216 11.97 -6.46 -5.00
N ILE A 217 12.70 -7.22 -5.83
CA ILE A 217 14.16 -7.34 -5.72
C ILE A 217 14.88 -6.02 -6.05
N VAL A 218 14.35 -5.24 -7.00
CA VAL A 218 14.89 -3.92 -7.37
C VAL A 218 14.98 -3.00 -6.16
N TYR A 219 13.89 -2.87 -5.40
CA TYR A 219 13.86 -2.03 -4.19
C TYR A 219 14.92 -2.43 -3.16
N MET A 220 15.22 -3.73 -3.06
CA MET A 220 16.22 -4.25 -2.13
C MET A 220 17.66 -4.16 -2.64
N SER A 221 17.85 -3.97 -3.94
CA SER A 221 19.16 -3.96 -4.60
C SER A 221 19.64 -2.55 -4.91
N MET A 222 19.11 -1.52 -4.23
CA MET A 222 19.45 -0.12 -4.52
C MET A 222 20.91 0.24 -4.21
N ASP A 223 21.64 -0.59 -3.45
CA ASP A 223 23.09 -0.45 -3.29
C ASP A 223 23.89 -0.99 -4.51
N ASN A 224 23.22 -1.71 -5.42
CA ASN A 224 23.75 -2.19 -6.70
C ASN A 224 22.83 -1.77 -7.85
N TYR A 225 22.94 -0.51 -8.25
CA TYR A 225 22.10 0.09 -9.29
C TYR A 225 22.13 -0.64 -10.63
N SER A 226 23.24 -1.30 -11.00
CA SER A 226 23.32 -2.09 -12.23
C SER A 226 22.39 -3.31 -12.19
N LYS A 227 22.39 -4.06 -11.08
CA LYS A 227 21.50 -5.21 -10.88
C LYS A 227 20.04 -4.75 -10.78
N ALA A 228 19.80 -3.64 -10.08
CA ALA A 228 18.46 -3.02 -9.98
C ALA A 228 17.92 -2.63 -11.38
N LEU A 229 18.75 -2.00 -12.22
CA LEU A 229 18.34 -1.63 -13.58
C LEU A 229 18.03 -2.87 -14.43
N GLU A 230 18.86 -3.91 -14.38
CA GLU A 230 18.63 -5.16 -15.12
C GLU A 230 17.28 -5.80 -14.77
N TYR A 231 16.97 -5.92 -13.48
CA TYR A 231 15.69 -6.48 -13.03
C TYR A 231 14.51 -5.58 -13.41
N GLN A 232 14.68 -4.27 -13.33
CA GLN A 232 13.62 -3.34 -13.69
C GLN A 232 13.33 -3.37 -15.21
N GLU A 233 14.35 -3.50 -16.05
CA GLU A 233 14.20 -3.68 -17.50
C GLU A 233 13.50 -5.00 -17.85
N LYS A 234 13.81 -6.09 -17.12
CA LYS A 234 13.10 -7.37 -17.25
C LYS A 234 11.62 -7.22 -16.85
N ALA A 235 11.33 -6.54 -15.75
CA ALA A 235 9.96 -6.27 -15.30
C ALA A 235 9.17 -5.42 -16.31
N LEU A 236 9.80 -4.38 -16.87
CA LEU A 236 9.22 -3.53 -17.91
C LEU A 236 8.88 -4.36 -19.15
N ARG A 237 9.81 -5.17 -19.65
CA ARG A 237 9.57 -6.02 -20.84
C ARG A 237 8.37 -6.95 -20.67
N ILE A 238 8.25 -7.58 -19.50
CA ILE A 238 7.09 -8.45 -19.22
C ILE A 238 5.79 -7.65 -19.25
N ARG A 239 5.78 -6.44 -18.67
CA ARG A 239 4.61 -5.55 -18.68
C ARG A 239 4.28 -5.04 -20.08
N GLU A 240 5.27 -4.73 -20.92
CA GLU A 240 5.07 -4.31 -22.32
C GLU A 240 4.42 -5.41 -23.15
N ILE A 241 4.71 -6.69 -22.87
CA ILE A 241 4.07 -7.83 -23.53
C ILE A 241 2.65 -8.06 -23.00
N ALA A 242 2.45 -7.92 -21.69
CA ALA A 242 1.19 -8.28 -21.03
C ALA A 242 0.13 -7.19 -21.04
N LEU A 243 0.50 -5.92 -21.27
CA LEU A 243 -0.38 -4.77 -21.10
C LEU A 243 -0.46 -3.90 -22.36
N PRO A 244 -1.57 -3.16 -22.57
CA PRO A 244 -1.65 -2.16 -23.62
C PRO A 244 -0.55 -1.08 -23.50
N PRO A 245 -0.10 -0.45 -24.60
CA PRO A 245 1.04 0.48 -24.62
C PRO A 245 0.93 1.68 -23.67
N ASN A 246 -0.28 2.12 -23.33
CA ASN A 246 -0.53 3.26 -22.44
C ASN A 246 -1.04 2.83 -21.06
N HIS A 247 -0.85 1.57 -20.65
CA HIS A 247 -1.32 1.12 -19.35
C HIS A 247 -0.51 1.79 -18.21
N PRO A 248 -1.14 2.33 -17.14
CA PRO A 248 -0.45 3.04 -16.04
C PRO A 248 0.70 2.26 -15.37
N ASN A 249 0.63 0.93 -15.32
CA ASN A 249 1.73 0.09 -14.81
C ASN A 249 3.03 0.20 -15.65
N LEU A 250 2.95 0.54 -16.94
CA LEU A 250 4.13 0.85 -17.75
C LEU A 250 4.77 2.16 -17.28
N ALA A 251 3.97 3.19 -16.99
CA ALA A 251 4.47 4.44 -16.41
C ALA A 251 5.16 4.22 -15.07
N THR A 252 4.61 3.36 -14.21
CA THR A 252 5.25 2.97 -12.94
C THR A 252 6.62 2.33 -13.19
N SER A 253 6.73 1.49 -14.22
CA SER A 253 7.98 0.84 -14.58
C SER A 253 9.05 1.84 -15.03
N TYR A 254 8.69 2.78 -15.90
CA TYR A 254 9.58 3.85 -16.36
C TYR A 254 9.97 4.81 -15.24
N ASN A 255 9.07 5.09 -14.29
CA ASN A 255 9.42 5.91 -13.12
C ASN A 255 10.48 5.25 -12.25
N ASN A 256 10.35 3.96 -11.95
CA ASN A 256 11.36 3.24 -11.18
C ASN A 256 12.72 3.22 -11.90
N ILE A 257 12.74 3.07 -13.22
CA ILE A 257 13.96 3.21 -14.04
C ILE A 257 14.54 4.63 -13.89
N GLY A 258 13.68 5.65 -13.95
CA GLY A 258 14.07 7.04 -13.74
C GLY A 258 14.70 7.28 -12.38
N ASP A 259 14.12 6.74 -11.31
CA ASP A 259 14.63 6.85 -9.95
C ASP A 259 16.00 6.17 -9.81
N ILE A 260 16.19 4.98 -10.41
CA ILE A 260 17.49 4.29 -10.44
C ILE A 260 18.55 5.17 -11.13
N TYR A 261 18.25 5.71 -12.32
CA TYR A 261 19.18 6.59 -13.02
C TYR A 261 19.46 7.89 -12.25
N ALA A 262 18.46 8.47 -11.60
CA ALA A 262 18.62 9.67 -10.78
C ALA A 262 19.57 9.41 -9.61
N ASN A 263 19.45 8.25 -8.95
CA ASN A 263 20.33 7.84 -7.85
C ASN A 263 21.75 7.49 -8.32
N MET A 264 21.91 7.01 -9.56
CA MET A 264 23.22 6.86 -10.22
C MET A 264 23.85 8.20 -10.64
N GLY A 265 23.10 9.31 -10.61
CA GLY A 265 23.52 10.61 -11.11
C GLY A 265 23.41 10.77 -12.64
N ASP A 266 22.86 9.80 -13.36
CA ASP A 266 22.59 9.91 -14.80
C ASP A 266 21.25 10.63 -15.02
N TYR A 267 21.24 11.93 -14.73
CA TYR A 267 20.02 12.75 -14.78
C TYR A 267 19.40 12.85 -16.18
N SER A 268 20.19 12.67 -17.23
CA SER A 268 19.69 12.66 -18.62
C SER A 268 18.78 11.46 -18.86
N LYS A 269 19.24 10.24 -18.50
CA LYS A 269 18.41 9.03 -18.61
C LYS A 269 17.26 9.03 -17.61
N ALA A 270 17.45 9.62 -16.43
CA ALA A 270 16.38 9.81 -15.45
C ALA A 270 15.22 10.64 -16.03
N LEU A 271 15.53 11.83 -16.56
CA LEU A 271 14.55 12.72 -17.19
C LEU A 271 13.87 12.05 -18.40
N LYS A 272 14.62 11.31 -19.22
CA LYS A 272 14.04 10.55 -20.33
C LYS A 272 13.00 9.55 -19.83
N SER A 273 13.34 8.76 -18.81
CA SER A 273 12.47 7.71 -18.27
C SER A 273 11.23 8.29 -17.58
N HIS A 274 11.40 9.30 -16.71
CA HIS A 274 10.26 10.01 -16.12
C HIS A 274 9.39 10.72 -17.16
N GLY A 275 9.98 11.22 -18.25
CA GLY A 275 9.26 11.79 -19.38
C GLY A 275 8.37 10.78 -20.09
N GLU A 276 8.85 9.55 -20.34
CA GLU A 276 8.02 8.48 -20.89
C GLU A 276 6.90 8.07 -19.92
N ALA A 277 7.19 7.98 -18.63
CA ALA A 277 6.17 7.72 -17.61
C ALA A 277 5.07 8.79 -17.59
N LEU A 278 5.46 10.07 -17.69
CA LEU A 278 4.53 11.20 -17.74
C LEU A 278 3.65 11.12 -18.99
N LYS A 279 4.21 10.89 -20.19
CA LYS A 279 3.44 10.77 -21.43
C LYS A 279 2.38 9.67 -21.37
N ILE A 280 2.73 8.51 -20.82
CA ILE A 280 1.78 7.40 -20.65
C ILE A 280 0.62 7.83 -19.74
N ARG A 281 0.93 8.50 -18.62
CA ARG A 281 -0.09 8.99 -17.68
C ARG A 281 -0.96 10.10 -18.28
N GLU A 282 -0.40 10.99 -19.08
CA GLU A 282 -1.14 12.05 -19.80
C GLU A 282 -2.18 11.47 -20.77
N ILE A 283 -1.88 10.31 -21.37
CA ILE A 283 -2.81 9.61 -22.26
C ILE A 283 -3.85 8.80 -21.46
N ALA A 284 -3.42 8.15 -20.38
CA ALA A 284 -4.23 7.15 -19.68
C ALA A 284 -5.13 7.72 -18.57
N LEU A 285 -4.79 8.89 -18.02
CA LEU A 285 -5.39 9.43 -16.81
C LEU A 285 -5.88 10.88 -17.01
N PRO A 286 -6.88 11.33 -16.24
CA PRO A 286 -7.23 12.75 -16.19
C PRO A 286 -6.05 13.63 -15.78
N SER A 287 -6.01 14.87 -16.28
CA SER A 287 -4.90 15.81 -16.02
C SER A 287 -4.70 16.17 -14.55
N ASN A 288 -5.73 16.02 -13.71
CA ASN A 288 -5.69 16.23 -12.27
C ASN A 288 -5.51 14.93 -11.46
N HIS A 289 -5.15 13.81 -12.09
CA HIS A 289 -4.92 12.57 -11.36
C HIS A 289 -3.67 12.66 -10.45
N LEU A 290 -3.69 12.06 -9.26
CA LEU A 290 -2.57 12.14 -8.30
C LEU A 290 -1.24 11.60 -8.85
N ASP A 291 -1.29 10.56 -9.68
CA ASP A 291 -0.14 10.04 -10.43
C ASP A 291 0.59 11.11 -11.28
N MET A 292 -0.13 12.12 -11.79
CA MET A 292 0.47 13.24 -12.52
C MET A 292 1.32 14.10 -11.57
N ALA A 293 0.84 14.35 -10.36
CA ALA A 293 1.60 15.05 -9.34
C ALA A 293 2.88 14.28 -8.95
N CYS A 294 2.79 12.96 -8.84
CA CYS A 294 3.96 12.11 -8.58
C CYS A 294 5.00 12.23 -9.71
N SER A 295 4.59 12.15 -10.98
CA SER A 295 5.51 12.32 -12.11
C SER A 295 6.20 13.70 -12.09
N TYR A 296 5.45 14.77 -11.87
CA TYR A 296 6.03 16.11 -11.81
C TYR A 296 6.98 16.29 -10.61
N ASN A 297 6.66 15.71 -9.45
CA ASN A 297 7.58 15.71 -8.31
C ASN A 297 8.90 15.01 -8.64
N ASN A 298 8.88 13.84 -9.29
CA ASN A 298 10.10 13.12 -9.64
C ASN A 298 10.96 13.90 -10.65
N ILE A 299 10.35 14.48 -11.67
CA ILE A 299 11.05 15.35 -12.63
C ILE A 299 11.63 16.59 -11.93
N GLY A 300 10.86 17.21 -11.04
CA GLY A 300 11.32 18.35 -10.24
C GLY A 300 12.51 18.00 -9.35
N LEU A 301 12.51 16.81 -8.75
CA LEU A 301 13.63 16.31 -7.95
C LEU A 301 14.90 16.12 -8.79
N VAL A 302 14.78 15.58 -9.99
CA VAL A 302 15.93 15.43 -10.90
C VAL A 302 16.51 16.80 -11.25
N TYR A 303 15.69 17.79 -11.63
CA TYR A 303 16.18 19.15 -11.90
C TYR A 303 16.80 19.81 -10.67
N LYS A 304 16.25 19.60 -9.48
CA LYS A 304 16.83 20.09 -8.23
C LYS A 304 18.22 19.48 -8.01
N ASN A 305 18.39 18.18 -8.23
CA ASN A 305 19.67 17.49 -8.07
C ASN A 305 20.71 17.92 -9.13
N MET A 306 20.25 18.36 -10.31
CA MET A 306 21.09 19.01 -11.33
C MET A 306 21.47 20.46 -10.97
N GLY A 307 20.83 21.07 -9.97
CA GLY A 307 20.98 22.48 -9.63
C GLY A 307 20.14 23.45 -10.49
N ASP A 308 19.28 22.95 -11.39
CA ASP A 308 18.34 23.76 -12.17
C ASP A 308 17.09 24.05 -11.34
N TYR A 309 17.26 24.88 -10.31
CA TYR A 309 16.21 25.21 -9.36
C TYR A 309 14.97 25.87 -10.00
N PRO A 310 15.09 26.77 -11.00
CA PRO A 310 13.90 27.33 -11.66
C PRO A 310 13.02 26.28 -12.36
N LYS A 311 13.62 25.31 -13.06
CA LYS A 311 12.84 24.20 -13.64
C LYS A 311 12.26 23.31 -12.55
N ALA A 312 13.04 22.98 -11.52
CA ALA A 312 12.55 22.20 -10.39
C ALA A 312 11.30 22.83 -9.75
N LEU A 313 11.32 24.15 -9.54
CA LEU A 313 10.21 24.89 -8.96
C LEU A 313 8.97 24.80 -9.85
N THR A 314 9.13 25.00 -11.16
CA THR A 314 8.03 24.88 -12.13
C THR A 314 7.33 23.52 -12.04
N TYR A 315 8.08 22.44 -11.91
CA TYR A 315 7.52 21.09 -11.80
C TYR A 315 6.90 20.83 -10.43
N TYR A 316 7.52 21.27 -9.34
CA TYR A 316 6.92 21.16 -8.01
C TYR A 316 5.62 21.97 -7.87
N GLU A 317 5.53 23.16 -8.49
CA GLU A 317 4.31 23.96 -8.50
C GLU A 317 3.18 23.28 -9.27
N LYS A 318 3.49 22.62 -10.41
CA LYS A 318 2.50 21.79 -11.12
C LYS A 318 1.98 20.65 -10.26
N ALA A 319 2.86 19.93 -9.57
CA ALA A 319 2.47 18.87 -8.65
C ALA A 319 1.63 19.40 -7.48
N HIS A 320 2.06 20.52 -6.90
CA HIS A 320 1.36 21.20 -5.81
C HIS A 320 -0.05 21.59 -6.22
N LYS A 321 -0.22 22.16 -7.42
CA LYS A 321 -1.53 22.60 -7.90
C LYS A 321 -2.51 21.45 -8.09
N ILE A 322 -2.02 20.30 -8.56
CA ILE A 322 -2.84 19.10 -8.66
C ILE A 322 -3.28 18.66 -7.26
N LEU A 323 -2.35 18.56 -6.31
CA LEU A 323 -2.67 18.15 -4.93
C LEU A 323 -3.66 19.12 -4.27
N GLU A 324 -3.40 20.42 -4.32
CA GLU A 324 -4.28 21.45 -3.75
C GLU A 324 -5.72 21.35 -4.28
N ASN A 325 -5.89 21.00 -5.55
CA ASN A 325 -7.21 20.90 -6.19
C ASN A 325 -7.90 19.54 -5.97
N THR A 326 -7.20 18.51 -5.49
CA THR A 326 -7.68 17.11 -5.53
C THR A 326 -7.83 16.48 -4.16
N VAL A 327 -7.00 16.87 -3.19
CA VAL A 327 -7.04 16.33 -1.84
C VAL A 327 -7.53 17.37 -0.83
N PRO A 328 -8.10 16.95 0.32
CA PRO A 328 -8.49 17.89 1.37
C PRO A 328 -7.30 18.75 1.86
N PRO A 329 -7.55 19.96 2.40
CA PRO A 329 -6.48 20.88 2.80
C PRO A 329 -5.47 20.33 3.82
N ASN A 330 -5.88 19.34 4.62
CA ASN A 330 -5.02 18.72 5.64
C ASN A 330 -4.45 17.36 5.19
N HIS A 331 -4.47 17.06 3.88
CA HIS A 331 -3.98 15.78 3.38
C HIS A 331 -2.43 15.70 3.48
N PRO A 332 -1.86 14.57 3.95
CA PRO A 332 -0.41 14.41 4.09
C PRO A 332 0.40 14.68 2.81
N ASP A 333 -0.14 14.35 1.63
CA ASP A 333 0.57 14.59 0.35
C ASP A 333 0.76 16.08 0.05
N LEU A 334 -0.18 16.94 0.49
CA LEU A 334 -0.03 18.39 0.36
C LEU A 334 1.14 18.90 1.22
N ALA A 335 1.30 18.35 2.43
CA ALA A 335 2.46 18.64 3.27
C ALA A 335 3.78 18.19 2.62
N THR A 336 3.80 17.04 1.96
CA THR A 336 4.98 16.57 1.22
C THR A 336 5.33 17.52 0.07
N SER A 337 4.34 18.02 -0.66
CA SER A 337 4.55 19.03 -1.71
C SER A 337 5.13 20.33 -1.15
N TYR A 338 4.56 20.87 -0.07
CA TYR A 338 5.12 22.05 0.61
C TYR A 338 6.56 21.81 1.09
N ASN A 339 6.86 20.63 1.61
CA ASN A 339 8.22 20.28 2.05
C ASN A 339 9.22 20.26 0.87
N ASN A 340 8.82 19.74 -0.30
CA ASN A 340 9.66 19.73 -1.51
C ASN A 340 9.97 21.15 -1.98
N ILE A 341 8.95 22.01 -2.05
CA ILE A 341 9.09 23.43 -2.40
C ILE A 341 9.96 24.17 -1.37
N GLY A 342 9.71 23.96 -0.08
CA GLY A 342 10.49 24.59 0.99
C GLY A 342 11.96 24.18 0.97
N THR A 343 12.25 22.91 0.72
CA THR A 343 13.62 22.42 0.55
C THR A 343 14.29 23.05 -0.67
N LEU A 344 13.55 23.21 -1.78
CA LEU A 344 14.07 23.87 -2.97
C LEU A 344 14.40 25.34 -2.72
N TYR A 345 13.50 26.10 -2.07
CA TYR A 345 13.79 27.48 -1.68
C TYR A 345 15.00 27.58 -0.75
N SER A 346 15.17 26.63 0.17
CA SER A 346 16.37 26.59 1.00
C SER A 346 17.64 26.37 0.17
N SER A 347 17.60 25.53 -0.86
CA SER A 347 18.72 25.32 -1.79
C SER A 347 19.02 26.56 -2.65
N MET A 348 18.00 27.40 -2.90
CA MET A 348 18.14 28.69 -3.59
C MET A 348 18.63 29.83 -2.67
N GLY A 349 18.74 29.60 -1.35
CA GLY A 349 19.05 30.64 -0.37
C GLY A 349 17.85 31.52 0.01
N GLU A 350 16.65 31.21 -0.48
CA GLU A 350 15.41 31.93 -0.16
C GLU A 350 14.81 31.45 1.17
N HIS A 351 15.56 31.62 2.26
CA HIS A 351 15.24 31.03 3.56
C HIS A 351 13.87 31.43 4.12
N SER A 352 13.43 32.67 3.90
CA SER A 352 12.09 33.12 4.33
C SER A 352 10.96 32.34 3.66
N LYS A 353 11.06 32.09 2.35
CA LYS A 353 10.07 31.28 1.63
C LYS A 353 10.16 29.80 2.03
N ALA A 354 11.37 29.30 2.25
CA ALA A 354 11.60 27.95 2.75
C ALA A 354 10.90 27.71 4.10
N LEU A 355 11.07 28.64 5.06
CA LEU A 355 10.43 28.57 6.37
C LEU A 355 8.90 28.61 6.25
N LEU A 356 8.34 29.48 5.39
CA LEU A 356 6.90 29.54 5.16
C LEU A 356 6.36 28.19 4.66
N SER A 357 6.94 27.64 3.59
CA SER A 357 6.48 26.35 3.05
C SER A 357 6.64 25.21 4.05
N GLN A 358 7.77 25.13 4.77
CA GLN A 358 7.96 24.07 5.75
C GLN A 358 7.05 24.22 6.99
N SER A 359 6.67 25.44 7.36
CA SER A 359 5.72 25.68 8.44
C SER A 359 4.31 25.23 8.06
N GLU A 360 3.87 25.48 6.83
CA GLU A 360 2.59 24.95 6.33
C GLU A 360 2.60 23.41 6.26
N ALA A 361 3.71 22.80 5.82
CA ALA A 361 3.87 21.34 5.84
C ALA A 361 3.77 20.77 7.27
N LEU A 362 4.40 21.43 8.24
CA LEU A 362 4.33 21.04 9.65
C LEU A 362 2.89 21.12 10.17
N LYS A 363 2.22 22.25 9.94
CA LYS A 363 0.83 22.48 10.38
C LYS A 363 -0.13 21.43 9.86
N ILE A 364 -0.03 21.08 8.57
CA ILE A 364 -0.85 20.01 7.98
C ILE A 364 -0.57 18.66 8.67
N ARG A 365 0.70 18.32 8.89
CA ARG A 365 1.08 17.05 9.54
C ARG A 365 0.68 16.98 11.01
N GLU A 366 0.73 18.09 11.75
CA GLU A 366 0.27 18.18 13.14
C GLU A 366 -1.25 17.93 13.27
N ILE A 367 -2.02 18.28 12.24
CA ILE A 367 -3.46 17.96 12.17
C ILE A 367 -3.69 16.52 11.72
N ALA A 368 -2.91 16.04 10.74
CA ALA A 368 -3.14 14.74 10.11
C ALA A 368 -2.64 13.54 10.93
N PHE A 369 -1.68 13.73 11.83
CA PHE A 369 -1.02 12.64 12.55
C PHE A 369 -0.97 12.86 14.07
N PRO A 370 -0.91 11.78 14.88
CA PRO A 370 -0.70 11.90 16.32
C PRO A 370 0.61 12.63 16.67
N PRO A 371 0.71 13.29 17.84
CA PRO A 371 1.88 14.11 18.22
C PRO A 371 3.24 13.39 18.25
N ASN A 372 3.25 12.06 18.37
CA ASN A 372 4.47 11.24 18.37
C ASN A 372 4.69 10.53 17.02
N HIS A 373 4.00 10.91 15.95
CA HIS A 373 4.22 10.29 14.65
C HIS A 373 5.57 10.73 14.06
N SER A 374 6.39 9.78 13.60
CA SER A 374 7.75 10.03 13.11
C SER A 374 7.83 11.07 11.99
N ILE A 375 6.77 11.23 11.19
CA ILE A 375 6.67 12.25 10.13
C ILE A 375 6.84 13.69 10.66
N LEU A 376 6.45 13.97 11.91
CA LEU A 376 6.60 15.29 12.52
C LEU A 376 8.07 15.62 12.74
N ALA A 377 8.90 14.62 13.06
CA ALA A 377 10.34 14.80 13.20
C ALA A 377 11.00 15.22 11.88
N TYR A 378 10.51 14.73 10.73
CA TYR A 378 11.01 15.17 9.42
C TYR A 378 10.69 16.65 9.17
N SER A 379 9.49 17.10 9.52
CA SER A 379 9.12 18.53 9.43
C SER A 379 10.01 19.40 10.32
N TYR A 380 10.21 19.00 11.58
CA TYR A 380 11.08 19.74 12.51
C TYR A 380 12.53 19.77 12.03
N ASN A 381 13.07 18.65 11.53
CA ASN A 381 14.42 18.61 10.94
C ASN A 381 14.53 19.51 9.70
N GLY A 382 13.49 19.58 8.87
CA GLY A 382 13.43 20.50 7.74
C GLY A 382 13.63 21.95 8.19
N ILE A 383 12.82 22.39 9.16
CA ILE A 383 12.85 23.76 9.69
C ILE A 383 14.18 24.06 10.37
N GLY A 384 14.67 23.11 11.18
CA GLY A 384 15.98 23.19 11.81
C GLY A 384 17.12 23.34 10.80
N GLY A 385 17.04 22.62 9.68
CA GLY A 385 17.98 22.73 8.57
C GLY A 385 17.99 24.12 7.91
N VAL A 386 16.82 24.75 7.75
CA VAL A 386 16.74 26.11 7.22
C VAL A 386 17.39 27.11 8.18
N PHE A 387 17.09 27.04 9.48
CA PHE A 387 17.74 27.90 10.48
C PHE A 387 19.25 27.68 10.55
N MET A 388 19.71 26.43 10.38
CA MET A 388 21.13 26.12 10.33
C MET A 388 21.82 26.79 9.13
N ASN A 389 21.17 26.83 7.96
CA ASN A 389 21.67 27.53 6.78
C ASN A 389 21.69 29.07 6.96
N MET A 390 20.74 29.61 7.73
CA MET A 390 20.71 31.03 8.10
C MET A 390 21.76 31.41 9.17
N GLY A 391 22.45 30.44 9.77
CA GLY A 391 23.36 30.67 10.90
C GLY A 391 22.65 30.90 12.24
N GLU A 392 21.33 30.70 12.30
CA GLU A 392 20.54 30.83 13.53
C GLU A 392 20.60 29.53 14.36
N TYR A 393 21.80 29.19 14.83
CA TYR A 393 22.09 27.88 15.45
C TYR A 393 21.24 27.58 16.68
N SER A 394 20.86 28.58 17.48
CA SER A 394 19.99 28.37 18.65
C SER A 394 18.59 27.90 18.26
N LYS A 395 18.02 28.44 17.18
CA LYS A 395 16.72 28.00 16.67
C LYS A 395 16.83 26.63 16.00
N ALA A 396 17.91 26.42 15.23
CA ALA A 396 18.19 25.11 14.64
C ALA A 396 18.27 24.00 15.69
N LEU A 397 18.95 24.27 16.82
CA LEU A 397 19.05 23.34 17.94
C LEU A 397 17.67 23.02 18.54
N CYS A 398 16.85 24.04 18.81
CA CYS A 398 15.50 23.86 19.35
C CYS A 398 14.64 22.93 18.47
N PHE A 399 14.67 23.10 17.15
CA PHE A 399 13.93 22.23 16.24
C PHE A 399 14.51 20.81 16.14
N ALA A 400 15.84 20.67 16.18
CA ALA A 400 16.48 19.36 16.20
C ALA A 400 16.15 18.57 17.49
N GLU A 401 16.07 19.24 18.63
CA GLU A 401 15.66 18.65 19.92
C GLU A 401 14.18 18.21 19.90
N LYS A 402 13.29 19.00 19.29
CA LYS A 402 11.89 18.59 19.06
C LYS A 402 11.80 17.36 18.17
N ALA A 403 12.57 17.31 17.09
CA ALA A 403 12.62 16.15 16.20
C ALA A 403 13.09 14.89 16.96
N LEU A 404 14.14 15.00 17.76
CA LEU A 404 14.66 13.90 18.57
C LEU A 404 13.61 13.38 19.56
N ALA A 405 12.92 14.29 20.26
CA ALA A 405 11.90 13.92 21.25
C ALA A 405 10.73 13.13 20.63
N VAL A 406 10.33 13.46 19.39
CA VAL A 406 9.36 12.67 18.63
C VAL A 406 9.92 11.30 18.29
N LEU A 407 11.13 11.24 17.70
CA LEU A 407 11.73 9.98 17.25
C LEU A 407 11.95 8.99 18.39
N GLN A 408 12.39 9.45 19.56
CA GLN A 408 12.60 8.61 20.76
C GLN A 408 11.31 7.98 21.29
N LYS A 409 10.16 8.61 21.05
CA LYS A 409 8.86 8.05 21.43
C LYS A 409 8.27 7.14 20.36
N SER A 410 8.71 7.29 19.10
CA SER A 410 8.10 6.63 17.95
C SER A 410 8.89 5.45 17.40
N LEU A 411 10.18 5.35 17.72
CA LEU A 411 11.10 4.37 17.13
C LEU A 411 11.95 3.68 18.20
N PRO A 412 12.44 2.45 17.94
CA PRO A 412 13.40 1.78 18.82
C PRO A 412 14.68 2.61 19.03
N PRO A 413 15.34 2.52 20.21
CA PRO A 413 16.53 3.31 20.51
C PRO A 413 17.68 3.17 19.51
N GLU A 414 17.86 1.98 18.90
CA GLU A 414 18.93 1.76 17.90
C GLU A 414 18.59 2.28 16.50
N HIS A 415 17.42 2.91 16.30
CA HIS A 415 16.98 3.32 14.97
C HIS A 415 17.96 4.34 14.33
N PRO A 416 18.43 4.14 13.08
CA PRO A 416 19.43 5.00 12.45
C PRO A 416 19.08 6.50 12.41
N LEU A 417 17.78 6.83 12.29
CA LEU A 417 17.32 8.21 12.33
C LEU A 417 17.57 8.92 13.67
N ILE A 418 17.43 8.21 14.81
CA ILE A 418 17.72 8.80 16.13
C ILE A 418 19.20 9.18 16.20
N LYS A 419 20.09 8.27 15.76
CA LYS A 419 21.53 8.53 15.69
C LYS A 419 21.85 9.73 14.80
N LYS A 420 21.28 9.79 13.60
CA LYS A 420 21.48 10.92 12.66
C LYS A 420 21.02 12.26 13.26
N THR A 421 19.86 12.30 13.94
CA THR A 421 19.37 13.52 14.60
C THR A 421 20.26 13.92 15.78
N MET A 422 20.78 12.97 16.56
CA MET A 422 21.78 13.25 17.61
C MET A 422 23.08 13.81 17.05
N ASP A 423 23.57 13.26 15.94
CA ASP A 423 24.77 13.78 15.27
C ASP A 423 24.56 15.22 14.78
N ASN A 424 23.38 15.53 14.23
CA ASN A 424 23.01 16.89 13.85
C ASN A 424 22.97 17.84 15.06
N ILE A 425 22.36 17.43 16.18
CA ILE A 425 22.35 18.22 17.43
C ILE A 425 23.78 18.52 17.89
N ASN A 426 24.65 17.52 17.90
CA ASN A 426 26.05 17.69 18.27
C ASN A 426 26.79 18.64 17.33
N ALA A 427 26.52 18.56 16.02
CA ALA A 427 27.10 19.47 15.03
C ALA A 427 26.64 20.91 15.23
N VAL A 428 25.36 21.15 15.54
CA VAL A 428 24.83 22.48 15.84
C VAL A 428 25.43 23.04 17.13
N LYS A 429 25.55 22.21 18.19
CA LYS A 429 26.15 22.61 19.47
C LYS A 429 27.62 23.04 19.35
N LYS A 430 28.37 22.50 18.38
CA LYS A 430 29.76 22.93 18.10
C LYS A 430 29.86 24.32 17.45
N LYS A 431 28.74 24.84 16.90
CA LYS A 431 28.67 26.14 16.23
C LYS A 431 28.07 27.25 17.11
N LEU A 432 27.53 26.87 18.28
CA LEU A 432 27.13 27.77 19.36
C LEU A 432 28.35 28.07 20.24
#